data_AF-A0A1Q8DRP7-F1
#
_entry.id   AF-A0A1Q8DRP7-F1
#
_cell.length_a   1.000
_cell.length_b   1.000
_cell.length_c   1.000
_cell.angle_alpha   90.00
_cell.angle_beta   90.00
_cell.angle_gamma   90.00
#
_symmetry.space_group_name_H-M   'P 1'
#
loop_
_entity.id
_entity.type
_entity.pdbx_description
1 polymer ?
#
loop_
_entity_poly.entity_id
_entity_poly.type
_entity_poly.pdbx_seq_one_letter_code
_entity_poly.pdbx_strand_id
1 'polypeptide(L)'
;MLQAQPSALPTLTKSQNSVLKTLTVMGYLEGTSFLLLLGIAMPLKYMLGIPEAVKYIGMAHGVLFIGYILTLVYAASKIKMPLWALPAGVLGSFLPFGPFIFDHLLKKSLRG
;
A
#
# COMPACT_ATOMS: atom_id res chain seq x y z
N MET A 1 -6.27 -40.75 26.59
CA MET A 1 -6.87 -39.84 25.59
C MET A 1 -6.62 -38.41 26.04
N LEU A 2 -5.74 -37.69 25.36
CA LEU A 2 -5.73 -36.22 25.33
C LEU A 2 -4.88 -35.82 24.11
N GLN A 3 -5.53 -35.72 22.94
CA GLN A 3 -4.87 -35.20 21.76
C GLN A 3 -4.56 -33.72 21.98
N ALA A 4 -3.28 -33.37 21.94
CA ALA A 4 -2.84 -31.99 21.79
C ALA A 4 -3.36 -31.47 20.43
N GLN A 5 -4.26 -30.50 20.45
CA GLN A 5 -4.68 -29.78 19.25
C GLN A 5 -3.53 -28.88 18.77
N PRO A 6 -3.03 -29.04 17.53
CA PRO A 6 -2.08 -28.09 16.98
C PRO A 6 -2.79 -26.75 16.74
N SER A 7 -2.21 -25.68 17.27
CA SER A 7 -2.63 -24.29 17.07
C SER A 7 -2.60 -23.92 15.58
N ALA A 8 -3.74 -24.04 14.91
CA ALA A 8 -3.90 -23.68 13.51
C ALA A 8 -3.98 -22.15 13.37
N LEU A 9 -2.87 -21.53 12.95
CA LEU A 9 -2.84 -20.14 12.49
C LEU A 9 -3.92 -19.94 11.40
N PRO A 10 -4.73 -18.87 11.47
CA PRO A 10 -5.75 -18.60 10.45
C PRO A 10 -5.04 -18.19 9.15
N THR A 11 -4.78 -19.18 8.30
CA THR A 11 -4.26 -18.95 6.96
C THR A 11 -5.34 -18.24 6.14
N LEU A 12 -5.02 -17.09 5.55
CA LEU A 12 -5.98 -16.32 4.75
C LEU A 12 -6.64 -17.20 3.68
N THR A 13 -7.95 -17.02 3.49
CA THR A 13 -8.69 -17.69 2.40
C THR A 13 -8.17 -17.26 1.04
N LYS A 14 -8.45 -18.04 -0.03
CA LYS A 14 -8.08 -17.69 -1.41
C LYS A 14 -8.56 -16.28 -1.82
N SER A 15 -9.78 -15.90 -1.41
CA SER A 15 -10.34 -14.57 -1.65
C SER A 15 -9.53 -13.48 -0.93
N GLN A 16 -9.25 -13.65 0.37
CA GLN A 16 -8.45 -12.71 1.15
C GLN A 16 -7.02 -12.55 0.62
N ASN A 17 -6.40 -13.65 0.15
CA ASN A 17 -5.09 -13.56 -0.51
C ASN A 17 -5.12 -12.73 -1.79
N SER A 18 -6.19 -12.84 -2.59
CA SER A 18 -6.38 -11.99 -3.76
C SER A 18 -6.52 -10.52 -3.37
N VAL A 19 -7.29 -10.23 -2.31
CA VAL A 19 -7.47 -8.87 -1.79
C VAL A 19 -6.15 -8.28 -1.28
N LEU A 20 -5.38 -9.05 -0.51
CA LEU A 20 -4.05 -8.65 -0.05
C LEU A 20 -3.10 -8.38 -1.23
N LYS A 21 -3.12 -9.24 -2.26
CA LYS A 21 -2.32 -9.05 -3.47
C LYS A 21 -2.69 -7.75 -4.20
N THR A 22 -3.99 -7.45 -4.34
CA THR A 22 -4.45 -6.19 -4.92
C THR A 22 -3.96 -4.99 -4.11
N LEU A 23 -4.06 -5.05 -2.78
CA LEU A 23 -3.53 -4.00 -1.90
C LEU A 23 -2.02 -3.81 -2.08
N THR A 24 -1.24 -4.90 -2.14
CA THR A 24 0.21 -4.83 -2.42
C THR A 24 0.50 -4.13 -3.73
N VAL A 25 -0.19 -4.53 -4.82
CA VAL A 25 0.02 -3.94 -6.15
C VAL A 25 -0.33 -2.45 -6.14
N MET A 26 -1.46 -2.07 -5.56
CA MET A 26 -1.86 -0.67 -5.45
C MET A 26 -0.86 0.14 -4.62
N GLY A 27 -0.39 -0.39 -3.50
CA GLY A 27 0.62 0.27 -2.68
C GLY A 27 1.94 0.48 -3.41
N TYR A 28 2.38 -0.49 -4.23
CA TYR A 28 3.60 -0.34 -5.01
C TYR A 28 3.44 0.65 -6.16
N LEU A 29 2.28 0.67 -6.82
CA LEU A 29 1.98 1.67 -7.84
C LEU A 29 1.94 3.08 -7.25
N GLU A 30 1.26 3.25 -6.12
CA GLU A 30 1.14 4.52 -5.42
C GLU A 30 2.52 5.02 -4.94
N GLY A 31 3.26 4.20 -4.20
CA GLY A 31 4.61 4.56 -3.74
C GLY A 31 5.59 4.83 -4.89
N THR A 32 5.55 4.04 -5.96
CA THR A 32 6.40 4.27 -7.14
C THR A 32 6.01 5.56 -7.86
N SER A 33 4.72 5.84 -8.01
CA SER A 33 4.25 7.09 -8.63
C SER A 33 4.68 8.32 -7.82
N PHE A 34 4.73 8.21 -6.49
CA PHE A 34 5.22 9.27 -5.62
C PHE A 34 6.74 9.47 -5.79
N LEU A 35 7.51 8.38 -5.82
CA LEU A 35 8.94 8.43 -6.10
C LEU A 35 9.25 9.04 -7.48
N LEU A 36 8.45 8.72 -8.50
CA LEU A 36 8.58 9.35 -9.83
C LEU A 36 8.25 10.84 -9.79
N LEU A 37 7.21 11.22 -9.04
CA LEU A 37 6.82 12.62 -8.88
C LEU A 37 7.94 13.44 -8.22
N LEU A 38 8.51 12.94 -7.12
CA LEU A 38 9.56 13.65 -6.39
C LEU A 38 10.94 13.52 -7.03
N GLY A 39 11.29 12.34 -7.52
CA GLY A 39 12.63 12.02 -8.03
C GLY A 39 12.85 12.39 -9.48
N ILE A 40 11.79 12.56 -10.28
CA ILE A 40 11.90 12.90 -11.71
C ILE A 40 11.14 14.19 -12.02
N ALA A 41 9.84 14.24 -11.72
CA ALA A 41 9.02 15.37 -12.15
C ALA A 41 9.46 16.70 -11.51
N MET A 42 9.80 16.68 -10.21
CA MET A 42 10.27 17.87 -9.50
C MET A 42 11.64 18.35 -10.00
N PRO A 43 12.67 17.49 -10.16
CA PRO A 43 13.92 17.88 -10.83
C PRO A 43 13.71 18.44 -12.24
N LEU A 44 12.87 17.82 -13.07
CA LEU A 44 12.55 18.35 -14.42
C LEU A 44 11.95 19.76 -14.34
N LYS A 45 11.03 20.00 -13.40
CA LYS A 45 10.41 21.31 -13.19
C LYS A 45 11.45 22.37 -12.81
N TYR A 46 12.31 22.09 -11.83
CA TYR A 46 13.22 23.12 -11.29
C TYR A 46 14.53 23.26 -12.07
N MET A 47 15.06 22.17 -12.65
CA MET A 47 16.35 22.18 -13.35
C MET A 47 16.21 22.48 -14.84
N LEU A 48 15.14 21.97 -15.48
CA LEU A 48 14.92 22.13 -16.93
C LEU A 48 13.77 23.08 -17.26
N GLY A 49 13.04 23.58 -16.26
CA GLY A 49 11.91 24.48 -16.46
C GLY A 49 10.71 23.83 -17.15
N ILE A 50 10.55 22.50 -17.03
CA ILE A 50 9.48 21.72 -17.68
C ILE A 50 8.41 21.35 -16.62
N PRO A 51 7.41 22.21 -16.35
CA PRO A 51 6.38 21.95 -15.33
C PRO A 51 5.36 20.87 -15.74
N GLU A 52 5.26 20.54 -17.03
CA GLU A 52 4.27 19.60 -17.58
C GLU A 52 4.42 18.20 -16.98
N ALA A 53 5.65 17.76 -16.71
CA ALA A 53 5.91 16.46 -16.09
C ALA A 53 5.21 16.33 -14.72
N VAL A 54 5.24 17.40 -13.90
CA VAL A 54 4.56 17.43 -12.60
C VAL A 54 3.05 17.39 -12.76
N LYS A 55 2.50 18.04 -13.79
CA LYS A 55 1.06 18.00 -14.06
C LYS A 55 0.60 16.57 -14.35
N TYR A 56 1.22 15.88 -15.31
CA TYR A 56 0.78 14.54 -15.71
C TYR A 56 1.07 13.48 -14.63
N ILE A 57 2.30 13.47 -14.08
CA ILE A 57 2.68 12.50 -13.05
C ILE A 57 1.92 12.77 -11.75
N GLY A 58 1.72 14.05 -11.39
CA GLY A 58 0.96 14.43 -10.21
C GLY A 58 -0.51 14.03 -10.30
N MET A 59 -1.15 14.20 -11.46
CA MET A 59 -2.51 13.71 -11.70
C MET A 59 -2.58 12.18 -11.59
N ALA A 60 -1.65 11.45 -12.23
CA ALA A 60 -1.60 10.00 -12.14
C ALA A 60 -1.41 9.51 -10.70
N HIS A 61 -0.50 10.13 -9.95
CA HIS A 61 -0.26 9.85 -8.53
C HIS A 61 -1.52 10.11 -7.70
N GLY A 62 -2.21 11.24 -7.89
CA GLY A 62 -3.44 11.55 -7.14
C GLY A 62 -4.54 10.52 -7.34
N VAL A 63 -4.73 10.03 -8.58
CA VAL A 63 -5.67 8.93 -8.87
C VAL A 63 -5.25 7.63 -8.18
N LEU A 64 -3.96 7.29 -8.25
CA LEU A 64 -3.40 6.10 -7.59
C LEU A 64 -3.53 6.18 -6.07
N PHE A 65 -3.34 7.35 -5.47
CA PHE A 65 -3.51 7.59 -4.04
C PHE A 65 -4.94 7.29 -3.60
N ILE A 66 -5.94 7.84 -4.30
CA ILE A 66 -7.36 7.55 -3.99
C ILE A 66 -7.65 6.06 -4.17
N GLY A 67 -7.18 5.44 -5.26
CA GLY A 67 -7.34 4.01 -5.51
C GLY A 67 -6.71 3.14 -4.41
N TYR A 68 -5.53 3.52 -3.92
CA TYR A 68 -4.86 2.86 -2.81
C TYR A 68 -5.67 2.98 -1.51
N ILE A 69 -6.17 4.17 -1.15
CA ILE A 69 -7.00 4.35 0.06
C ILE A 69 -8.27 3.51 -0.02
N LEU A 70 -8.98 3.49 -1.16
CA LEU A 70 -10.17 2.68 -1.34
C LEU A 70 -9.88 1.18 -1.20
N THR A 71 -8.78 0.71 -1.78
CA THR A 71 -8.36 -0.69 -1.67
C THR A 71 -7.88 -1.05 -0.27
N LEU A 72 -7.24 -0.14 0.46
CA LEU A 72 -6.87 -0.32 1.87
C LEU A 72 -8.11 -0.49 2.75
N VAL A 73 -9.10 0.39 2.63
CA VAL A 73 -10.35 0.31 3.40
C VAL A 73 -11.14 -0.96 3.04
N TYR A 74 -11.22 -1.31 1.76
CA TYR A 74 -11.83 -2.55 1.30
C TYR A 74 -11.13 -3.78 1.88
N ALA A 75 -9.80 -3.80 1.86
CA ALA A 75 -9.02 -4.90 2.41
C ALA A 75 -9.19 -5.02 3.93
N ALA A 76 -9.20 -3.90 4.66
CA ALA A 76 -9.46 -3.87 6.10
C ALA A 76 -10.86 -4.40 6.47
N SER A 77 -11.82 -4.30 5.57
CA SER A 77 -13.17 -4.86 5.75
C SER A 77 -13.26 -6.37 5.46
N LYS A 78 -12.30 -6.94 4.72
CA LYS A 78 -12.28 -8.37 4.32
C LYS A 78 -11.27 -9.21 5.09
N ILE A 79 -10.22 -8.59 5.57
CA ILE A 79 -9.10 -9.22 6.28
C ILE A 79 -9.11 -8.67 7.71
N LYS A 80 -8.99 -9.54 8.72
CA LYS A 80 -8.78 -9.11 10.10
C LYS A 80 -7.38 -8.52 10.24
N MET A 81 -7.25 -7.24 9.88
CA MET A 81 -6.02 -6.48 10.06
C MET A 81 -5.91 -5.99 11.50
N PRO A 82 -4.70 -5.78 12.02
CA PRO A 82 -4.52 -5.14 13.32
C PRO A 82 -5.00 -3.68 13.27
N LEU A 83 -5.44 -3.14 14.40
CA LEU A 83 -6.04 -1.80 14.48
C LEU A 83 -5.09 -0.68 14.05
N TRP A 84 -3.78 -0.91 14.14
CA TRP A 84 -2.74 0.03 13.69
C TRP A 84 -2.61 0.08 12.15
N ALA A 85 -3.06 -0.94 11.42
CA ALA A 85 -2.79 -1.07 9.99
C ALA A 85 -3.47 0.04 9.16
N LEU A 86 -4.71 0.39 9.49
CA LEU A 86 -5.44 1.40 8.72
C LEU A 86 -4.80 2.80 8.84
N PRO A 87 -4.56 3.36 10.05
CA PRO A 87 -3.87 4.63 10.16
C PRO A 87 -2.43 4.57 9.64
N ALA A 88 -1.69 3.47 9.85
CA ALA A 88 -0.34 3.34 9.32
C ALA A 88 -0.31 3.29 7.79
N GLY A 89 -1.28 2.65 7.15
CA GLY A 89 -1.39 2.58 5.70
C GLY A 89 -1.71 3.94 5.07
N VAL A 90 -2.61 4.71 5.69
CA VAL A 90 -2.96 6.09 5.25
C VAL A 90 -1.81 7.05 5.47
N LEU A 91 -1.21 7.05 6.67
CA LEU A 91 -0.08 7.93 6.97
C LEU A 91 1.14 7.52 6.14
N GLY A 92 1.32 6.23 5.91
CA GLY A 92 2.38 5.68 5.08
C GLY A 92 2.33 6.20 3.63
N SER A 93 1.16 6.32 3.00
CA SER A 93 1.08 6.82 1.62
C SER A 93 1.46 8.30 1.45
N PHE A 94 1.57 9.08 2.54
CA PHE A 94 2.15 10.42 2.47
C PHE A 94 3.68 10.43 2.48
N LEU A 95 4.32 9.29 2.74
CA LEU A 95 5.77 9.15 2.67
C LEU A 95 6.16 8.39 1.39
N PRO A 96 7.24 8.81 0.70
CA PRO A 96 7.67 8.20 -0.57
C PRO A 96 7.94 6.69 -0.48
N PHE A 97 8.32 6.19 0.70
CA PHE A 97 8.58 4.77 0.94
C PHE A 97 7.54 4.09 1.84
N GLY A 98 6.55 4.83 2.34
CA GLY A 98 5.65 4.31 3.35
C GLY A 98 4.78 3.13 2.91
N PRO A 99 4.22 3.09 1.68
CA PRO A 99 3.43 1.94 1.21
C PRO A 99 4.23 0.63 1.15
N PHE A 100 5.52 0.70 0.79
CA PHE A 100 6.41 -0.46 0.72
C PHE A 100 6.68 -1.02 2.12
N ILE A 101 6.97 -0.14 3.08
CA ILE A 101 7.20 -0.51 4.48
C ILE A 101 5.90 -1.05 5.10
N PHE A 102 4.78 -0.38 4.85
CA PHE A 102 3.46 -0.81 5.32
C PHE A 102 3.11 -2.22 4.83
N ASP A 103 3.29 -2.50 3.54
CA ASP A 103 3.03 -3.84 2.97
C ASP A 103 3.87 -4.93 3.65
N HIS A 104 5.15 -4.63 3.92
CA HIS A 104 6.04 -5.56 4.62
C HIS A 104 5.57 -5.82 6.07
N LEU A 105 5.24 -4.76 6.82
CA LEU A 105 4.78 -4.85 8.20
C LEU A 105 3.43 -5.57 8.30
N LEU A 106 2.49 -5.26 7.40
CA LEU A 106 1.18 -5.89 7.36
C LEU A 106 1.30 -7.39 7.08
N LYS A 107 2.07 -7.78 6.06
CA LYS A 107 2.30 -9.20 5.72
C LYS A 107 3.02 -9.96 6.82
N LYS A 108 3.85 -9.29 7.62
CA LYS A 108 4.49 -9.89 8.81
C LYS A 108 3.45 -10.13 9.90
N SER A 109 2.61 -9.13 10.18
CA SER A 109 1.55 -9.24 11.19
C SER A 109 0.43 -10.22 10.83
N LEU A 110 0.19 -10.50 9.55
CA LEU A 110 -0.80 -11.49 9.11
C LEU A 110 -0.25 -12.92 9.09
N ARG A 111 1.06 -13.11 9.21
CA ARG A 111 1.74 -14.42 9.22
C ARG A 111 2.08 -14.92 10.63
N GLY A 112 2.19 -14.02 11.61
CA GLY A 112 2.43 -14.33 13.02
C GLY A 112 1.14 -14.35 13.82
#